data_AF-A0A662TCC1-F1
#
_entry.id   AF-A0A662TCC1-F1
#
_cell.length_a   1.000
_cell.length_b   1.000
_cell.length_c   1.000
_cell.angle_alpha   90.00
_cell.angle_beta   90.00
_cell.angle_gamma   90.00
#
_symmetry.space_group_name_H-M   'P 1'
#
loop_
_entity.id
_entity.type
_entity.pdbx_description
1 polymer ?
#
loop_
_entity_poly.entity_id
_entity_poly.type
_entity_poly.pdbx_seq_one_letter_code
_entity_poly.pdbx_strand_id
1 'polypeptide(L)' 'MKVLRTEQIWIRGDENIQNLCHISKNLFNEANYILRHEFFKTKRWIRYNELYKLLKESENYRALPA' A
#
# COMPACT_ATOMS: atom_id res chain seq x y z
N MET A 1 -11.91 40.99 1.53
CA MET A 1 -12.17 40.07 0.40
C MET A 1 -11.72 38.67 0.80
N LYS A 2 -12.63 37.70 0.88
CA LYS A 2 -12.35 36.33 1.35
C LYS A 2 -12.04 35.46 0.13
N VAL A 3 -10.77 35.11 -0.08
CA VAL A 3 -10.33 34.26 -1.20
C VAL A 3 -10.46 32.81 -0.77
N LEU A 4 -11.35 32.04 -1.41
CA LEU A 4 -11.36 30.58 -1.30
C LEU A 4 -10.22 30.06 -2.19
N ARG A 5 -9.12 29.63 -1.57
CA ARG A 5 -7.88 29.20 -2.25
C ARG A 5 -7.84 27.71 -2.64
N THR A 6 -8.98 27.05 -2.67
CA THR A 6 -9.04 25.61 -2.96
C THR A 6 -10.19 25.33 -3.90
N GLU A 7 -9.85 24.97 -5.13
CA GLU A 7 -10.79 24.38 -6.08
C GLU A 7 -10.93 22.89 -5.75
N GLN A 8 -12.17 22.40 -5.69
CA GLN A 8 -12.45 20.96 -5.57
C GLN A 8 -12.68 20.40 -6.96
N ILE A 9 -11.80 19.50 -7.40
CA ILE A 9 -11.93 18.79 -8.67
C ILE A 9 -12.59 17.44 -8.38
N TRP A 10 -13.81 17.26 -8.87
CA TRP A 10 -14.50 15.97 -8.83
C TRP A 10 -14.05 15.14 -10.03
N ILE A 11 -13.19 14.16 -9.78
CA ILE A 11 -12.78 13.18 -10.78
C ILE A 11 -13.80 12.03 -10.74
N ARG A 12 -14.36 11.67 -11.90
CA ARG A 12 -15.24 10.50 -12.00
C ARG A 12 -14.45 9.24 -11.67
N GLY A 13 -15.06 8.30 -10.96
CA GLY A 13 -14.41 7.04 -10.60
C GLY A 13 -14.03 6.23 -11.84
N ASP A 14 -12.78 5.77 -11.88
CA ASP A 14 -12.29 4.82 -12.87
C ASP A 14 -12.16 3.44 -12.18
N GLU A 15 -12.71 2.40 -12.79
CA GLU A 15 -12.72 1.05 -12.22
C GLU A 15 -11.31 0.45 -12.10
N ASN A 16 -10.43 0.73 -13.07
CA ASN A 16 -9.05 0.27 -13.03
C ASN A 16 -8.30 0.93 -11.87
N ILE A 17 -8.45 2.25 -11.71
CA ILE A 17 -7.85 2.99 -10.60
C ILE A 17 -8.36 2.46 -9.26
N GLN A 18 -9.67 2.22 -9.13
CA GLN A 18 -10.25 1.65 -7.93
C GLN A 18 -9.64 0.28 -7.61
N ASN A 19 -9.56 -0.61 -8.60
CA ASN A 19 -8.97 -1.94 -8.43
C ASN A 19 -7.50 -1.87 -7.98
N LEU A 20 -6.69 -1.01 -8.63
CA LEU A 20 -5.30 -0.80 -8.25
C LEU A 20 -5.16 -0.27 -6.82
N CYS A 21 -6.02 0.66 -6.40
CA CYS A 21 -6.07 1.14 -5.02
C CYS A 21 -6.39 0.02 -4.03
N HIS A 22 -7.32 -0.88 -4.36
CA HIS A 22 -7.64 -2.04 -3.53
C HIS A 22 -6.44 -2.99 -3.39
N ILE A 23 -5.78 -3.33 -4.49
CA ILE A 23 -4.58 -4.19 -4.48
C ILE A 23 -3.45 -3.53 -3.67
N SER A 24 -3.20 -2.23 -3.86
CA SER A 24 -2.22 -1.47 -3.09
C SER A 24 -2.51 -1.50 -1.59
N LYS A 25 -3.78 -1.38 -1.20
CA LYS A 25 -4.20 -1.47 0.21
C LYS A 25 -3.93 -2.86 0.78
N ASN A 26 -4.21 -3.91 0.01
CA ASN A 26 -3.97 -5.29 0.43
C ASN A 26 -2.47 -5.57 0.61
N LEU A 27 -1.64 -5.11 -0.32
CA LEU A 27 -0.18 -5.20 -0.19
C LEU A 27 0.34 -4.50 1.07
N PHE A 28 -0.18 -3.31 1.38
CA PHE A 28 0.17 -2.58 2.60
C PHE A 28 -0.25 -3.33 3.87
N ASN A 29 -1.44 -3.94 3.88
CA ASN A 29 -1.90 -4.73 5.01
C ASN A 29 -1.04 -5.99 5.22
N GLU A 30 -0.67 -6.66 4.13
CA GLU A 30 0.23 -7.82 4.13
C GLU A 30 1.61 -7.45 4.71
N ALA A 31 2.21 -6.36 4.22
CA ALA A 31 3.49 -5.86 4.72
C ALA A 31 3.45 -5.53 6.22
N ASN A 32 2.39 -4.87 6.68
CA ASN A 32 2.21 -4.54 8.10
C ASN A 32 2.01 -5.78 8.95
N TYR A 33 1.28 -6.78 8.46
CA TYR A 33 1.11 -8.04 9.17
C TYR A 33 2.47 -8.69 9.42
N ILE A 34 3.30 -8.83 8.39
CA ILE A 34 4.64 -9.43 8.48
C ILE A 34 5.52 -8.66 9.47
N LEU A 35 5.58 -7.33 9.34
CA LEU A 35 6.36 -6.47 10.25
C LEU A 35 5.94 -6.61 11.70
N ARG A 36 4.63 -6.52 11.98
CA ARG A 36 4.09 -6.63 13.33
C ARG A 36 4.31 -8.02 13.90
N HIS A 37 4.08 -9.05 13.10
CA HIS A 37 4.25 -10.44 13.51
C HIS A 37 5.69 -10.71 13.96
N GLU A 38 6.68 -10.30 13.16
CA GLU A 38 8.09 -10.46 13.50
C GLU A 38 8.47 -9.64 14.73
N PHE A 39 8.06 -8.37 14.77
CA PHE A 39 8.38 -7.48 15.87
C PHE A 39 7.83 -7.97 17.20
N PHE A 40 6.59 -8.49 17.23
CA PHE A 40 6.01 -8.99 18.47
C PHE A 40 6.67 -10.30 18.93
N LYS A 41 7.10 -11.17 18.01
CA LYS A 41 7.76 -12.45 18.34
C LYS A 41 9.21 -12.29 18.75
N THR A 42 9.97 -11.45 18.06
CA THR A 42 11.44 -11.43 18.14
C THR A 42 12.00 -10.08 18.62
N LYS A 43 11.16 -9.04 18.70
CA LYS A 43 11.56 -7.62 18.88
C LYS A 43 12.47 -7.09 17.75
N ARG A 44 12.64 -7.85 16.67
CA ARG A 44 13.39 -7.45 15.49
C ARG A 44 12.53 -6.61 14.56
N TRP A 45 13.13 -5.57 13.99
CA TRP A 45 12.51 -4.77 12.94
C TRP A 45 13.04 -5.21 11.56
N ILE A 46 12.15 -5.68 10.70
CA ILE A 46 12.50 -6.08 9.32
C ILE A 46 12.85 -4.83 8.51
N ARG A 47 13.99 -4.84 7.83
CA ARG A 47 14.42 -3.72 6.97
C ARG A 47 13.74 -3.82 5.61
N TYR A 48 13.61 -2.68 4.94
CA TYR A 48 12.91 -2.57 3.66
C TYR A 48 13.36 -3.63 2.63
N ASN A 49 14.66 -3.81 2.42
CA ASN A 49 15.16 -4.77 1.43
C ASN A 49 14.77 -6.23 1.74
N GLU A 50 14.67 -6.58 3.02
CA GLU A 50 14.24 -7.92 3.45
C GLU A 50 12.73 -8.07 3.24
N LEU A 51 11.95 -7.07 3.67
CA LEU A 51 10.50 -7.03 3.47
C LEU A 51 10.12 -7.06 1.98
N TYR A 52 10.87 -6.33 1.15
CA TYR A 52 10.70 -6.32 -0.30
C TYR A 52 10.92 -7.71 -0.90
N LYS A 53 11.97 -8.43 -0.49
CA LYS A 53 12.22 -9.81 -0.97
C LYS A 53 11.09 -10.75 -0.60
N LEU A 54 10.50 -10.60 0.59
CA LEU A 54 9.36 -11.40 1.04
C LEU A 54 8.10 -11.10 0.22
N LEU A 55 7.83 -9.82 -0.04
CA LEU A 55 6.60 -9.39 -0.72
C LEU A 55 6.68 -9.49 -2.24
N LYS A 56 7.86 -9.51 -2.86
CA LYS A 56 8.01 -9.55 -4.33
C LYS A 56 7.31 -10.75 -4.96
N GLU A 57 7.16 -11.85 -4.22
CA GLU A 57 6.48 -13.05 -4.68
C GLU A 57 4.99 -13.09 -4.32
N SER A 58 4.50 -12.13 -3.52
CA SER A 58 3.10 -12.09 -3.11
C SER A 58 2.18 -11.75 -4.27
N GLU A 59 0.97 -12.29 -4.22
CA GLU A 59 -0.07 -12.04 -5.22
C GLU A 59 -0.40 -10.56 -5.32
N ASN A 60 -0.50 -9.86 -4.18
CA ASN A 60 -0.78 -8.43 -4.15
C ASN A 60 0.31 -7.60 -4.83
N TYR A 61 1.58 -7.99 -4.68
CA TYR A 61 2.69 -7.31 -5.35
C TYR A 61 2.68 -7.59 -6.86
N ARG A 62 2.45 -8.85 -7.26
CA ARG A 62 2.43 -9.27 -8.67
C ARG A 62 1.22 -8.77 -9.44
N ALA A 63 0.11 -8.48 -8.77
CA ALA A 63 -1.10 -7.95 -9.38
C ALA A 63 -1.00 -6.44 -9.71
N LEU A 64 0.02 -5.74 -9.20
CA LEU A 64 0.28 -4.36 -9.56
C LEU A 64 1.08 -4.27 -10.88
N PRO A 65 0.86 -3.22 -11.70
CA PRO A 65 1.62 -3.00 -12.92
C PRO A 65 3.12 -2.77 -12.60
N ALA A 66 3.98 -3.26 -13.50
CA ALA A 66 5.44 -3.16 -13.40
C ALA A 66 5.99 -1.78 -13.76
#